data_AF-A0A5N6EDQ3-F1
#
_entry.id   AF-A0A5N6EDQ3-F1
#
_cell.length_a   1.000
_cell.length_b   1.000
_cell.length_c   1.000
_cell.angle_alpha   90.00
_cell.angle_beta   90.00
_cell.angle_gamma   90.00
#
_symmetry.space_group_name_H-M   'P 1'
#
loop_
_entity.id
_entity.type
_entity.pdbx_description
1 polymer ?
#
loop_
_entity_poly.entity_id
_entity_poly.type
_entity_poly.pdbx_seq_one_letter_code
_entity_poly.pdbx_strand_id
1 'polypeptide(L)'
;MSTTQPQDVLKASDLRQCLETAMATRVRQYQKVIPFAIRWQGDNTEAERDTNNFNMILRSLGFPSAVNHIISTSDKVPGWTLSRKFMDVVGEGVMCDGRALVMAHYAGHGMESPSGELLLCGPGNKSIQASFSLFGTVDDKAQIDSVDVIFILDCCWSHLATRSADNRERVTEVVAATSFQDPTANMPGRRVSLTARLSAAIAKAVGQKYEHIELAELVRDLRAEDTPKKPTHGLLAGTKSIRLKLPGSHAPFALRGSATLRAYFSMRVHPCVGQSGLNALADWINRLPPHIIFEIDRVFETESQCWVVYADWALYSKLAGLPGIALICETKGVDIWNNRHKANQGKQQFQKEGLRKGDTRKENVRPSTGV
;
A
#
# COMPACT_ATOMS: atom_id res chain seq x y z
N MET A 1 -10.58 40.42 0.41
CA MET A 1 -9.52 39.55 -0.16
C MET A 1 -9.71 38.18 0.45
N SER A 2 -10.15 37.21 -0.36
CA SER A 2 -10.44 35.85 0.08
C SER A 2 -9.12 35.09 0.21
N THR A 3 -8.68 34.81 1.42
CA THR A 3 -7.54 33.91 1.68
C THR A 3 -7.99 32.48 1.42
N THR A 4 -7.81 32.01 0.20
CA THR A 4 -7.82 30.59 -0.14
C THR A 4 -6.82 29.87 0.77
N GLN A 5 -7.31 28.98 1.64
CA GLN A 5 -6.45 28.11 2.43
C GLN A 5 -5.54 27.29 1.49
N PRO A 6 -4.28 27.01 1.86
CA PRO A 6 -3.44 26.10 1.10
C PRO A 6 -4.14 24.73 1.01
N GLN A 7 -4.36 24.24 -0.21
CA GLN A 7 -4.98 22.92 -0.46
C GLN A 7 -4.12 21.74 0.03
N ASP A 8 -2.90 22.00 0.53
CA ASP A 8 -1.88 21.00 0.88
C ASP A 8 -1.75 20.72 2.39
N VAL A 9 -2.77 21.05 3.19
CA VAL A 9 -2.70 20.96 4.66
C VAL A 9 -3.92 20.23 5.23
N LEU A 10 -3.68 19.21 6.06
CA LEU A 10 -4.74 18.48 6.77
C LEU A 10 -5.18 19.24 8.02
N LYS A 11 -6.50 19.34 8.25
CA LYS A 11 -7.03 19.75 9.56
C LYS A 11 -6.88 18.59 10.54
N ALA A 12 -6.60 18.84 11.83
CA ALA A 12 -6.42 17.71 12.75
C ALA A 12 -7.68 16.91 13.05
N SER A 13 -8.88 17.52 12.97
CA SER A 13 -10.14 16.77 13.03
C SER A 13 -10.18 15.69 11.96
N ASP A 14 -9.77 16.07 10.75
CA ASP A 14 -9.76 15.22 9.57
C ASP A 14 -8.64 14.18 9.70
N LEU A 15 -7.48 14.57 10.23
CA LEU A 15 -6.36 13.67 10.50
C LEU A 15 -6.75 12.53 11.44
N ARG A 16 -7.34 12.84 12.61
CA ARG A 16 -7.74 11.80 13.56
C ARG A 16 -8.75 10.84 12.93
N GLN A 17 -9.76 11.37 12.24
CA GLN A 17 -10.77 10.56 11.56
C GLN A 17 -10.15 9.68 10.46
N CYS A 18 -9.22 10.22 9.67
CA CYS A 18 -8.50 9.48 8.64
C CYS A 18 -7.65 8.36 9.26
N LEU A 19 -6.95 8.61 10.37
CA LEU A 19 -6.17 7.59 11.07
C LEU A 19 -7.07 6.50 11.67
N GLU A 20 -8.15 6.87 12.36
CA GLU A 20 -9.12 5.91 12.90
C GLU A 20 -9.72 5.04 11.78
N THR A 21 -10.01 5.63 10.62
CA THR A 21 -10.55 4.92 9.46
C THR A 21 -9.51 4.00 8.81
N ALA A 22 -8.28 4.49 8.63
CA ALA A 22 -7.18 3.73 8.05
C ALA A 22 -6.75 2.56 8.96
N MET A 23 -6.88 2.72 10.28
CA MET A 23 -6.57 1.66 11.26
C MET A 23 -7.74 0.67 11.48
N ALA A 24 -8.92 0.94 10.92
CA ALA A 24 -10.10 0.12 11.16
C ALA A 24 -9.95 -1.30 10.60
N THR A 25 -9.99 -2.29 11.49
CA THR A 25 -9.80 -3.72 11.17
C THR A 25 -11.08 -4.46 10.74
N ARG A 26 -12.20 -3.74 10.57
CA ARG A 26 -13.50 -4.34 10.25
C ARG A 26 -13.49 -5.02 8.88
N VAL A 27 -13.79 -6.32 8.85
CA VAL A 27 -14.03 -7.09 7.62
C VAL A 27 -15.36 -6.64 7.00
N ARG A 28 -15.38 -6.29 5.71
CA ARG A 28 -16.63 -6.02 5.00
C ARG A 28 -17.21 -7.35 4.49
N GLN A 29 -18.52 -7.51 4.63
CA GLN A 29 -19.26 -8.60 3.98
C GLN A 29 -19.86 -8.05 2.69
N TYR A 30 -19.65 -8.80 1.61
CA TYR A 30 -20.17 -8.46 0.29
C TYR A 30 -21.25 -9.47 -0.08
N GLN A 31 -22.42 -8.97 -0.46
CA GLN A 31 -23.53 -9.78 -0.94
C GLN A 31 -23.28 -10.27 -2.36
N LYS A 32 -22.48 -9.52 -3.11
CA LYS A 32 -22.11 -9.83 -4.49
C LYS A 32 -20.66 -9.45 -4.77
N VAL A 33 -19.97 -10.32 -5.49
CA VAL A 33 -18.63 -10.05 -6.01
C VAL A 33 -18.65 -10.23 -7.51
N ILE A 34 -18.20 -9.22 -8.26
CA ILE A 34 -18.23 -9.18 -9.73
C ILE A 34 -16.80 -9.00 -10.24
N PRO A 35 -16.10 -10.08 -10.58
CA PRO A 35 -14.75 -10.00 -11.09
C PRO A 35 -14.73 -9.76 -12.60
N PHE A 36 -13.89 -8.83 -13.04
CA PHE A 36 -13.80 -8.38 -14.43
C PHE A 36 -12.34 -8.33 -14.86
N ALA A 37 -11.96 -9.11 -15.87
CA ALA A 37 -10.59 -9.19 -16.36
C ALA A 37 -10.47 -8.58 -17.75
N ILE A 38 -9.48 -7.72 -17.96
CA ILE A 38 -9.30 -6.90 -19.15
C ILE A 38 -7.92 -7.19 -19.73
N ARG A 39 -7.86 -7.47 -21.03
CA ARG A 39 -6.60 -7.57 -21.78
C ARG A 39 -6.82 -7.27 -23.26
N TRP A 40 -5.75 -6.93 -23.97
CA TRP A 40 -5.80 -6.80 -25.43
C TRP A 40 -5.75 -8.15 -26.13
N GLN A 41 -6.43 -8.25 -27.28
CA GLN A 41 -6.26 -9.34 -28.22
C GLN A 41 -4.87 -9.28 -28.85
N GLY A 42 -4.17 -10.41 -28.94
CA GLY A 42 -2.83 -10.47 -29.55
C GLY A 42 -1.75 -9.72 -28.77
N ASP A 43 -2.00 -9.47 -27.48
CA ASP A 43 -1.01 -8.93 -26.55
C ASP A 43 0.20 -9.88 -26.43
N ASN A 44 1.40 -9.31 -26.30
CA ASN A 44 2.66 -10.04 -26.17
C ASN A 44 3.26 -9.94 -24.75
N THR A 45 2.46 -9.52 -23.77
CA THR A 45 2.88 -9.41 -22.37
C THR A 45 2.55 -10.63 -21.52
N GLU A 46 2.11 -11.74 -22.13
CA GLU A 46 1.54 -12.88 -21.41
C GLU A 46 0.28 -12.51 -20.61
N ALA A 47 -0.47 -11.47 -21.02
CA ALA A 47 -1.66 -11.00 -20.29
C ALA A 47 -2.74 -12.08 -20.09
N GLU A 48 -2.80 -13.08 -20.97
CA GLU A 48 -3.66 -14.26 -20.79
C GLU A 48 -3.22 -15.13 -19.60
N ARG A 49 -1.92 -15.34 -19.42
CA ARG A 49 -1.39 -16.03 -18.24
C ARG A 49 -1.70 -15.25 -16.97
N ASP A 50 -1.60 -13.93 -17.01
CA ASP A 50 -1.96 -13.10 -15.85
C ASP A 50 -3.46 -13.08 -15.58
N THR A 51 -4.30 -13.17 -16.60
CA THR A 51 -5.75 -13.40 -16.43
C THR A 51 -6.02 -14.74 -15.74
N ASN A 52 -5.24 -15.79 -16.05
CA ASN A 52 -5.34 -17.07 -15.35
C ASN A 52 -4.89 -16.95 -13.89
N ASN A 53 -3.79 -16.22 -13.62
CA ASN A 53 -3.35 -15.93 -12.25
C ASN A 53 -4.41 -15.14 -11.46
N PHE A 54 -5.10 -14.20 -12.10
CA PHE A 54 -6.22 -13.48 -11.49
C PHE A 54 -7.38 -14.43 -11.15
N ASN A 55 -7.75 -15.36 -12.03
CA ASN A 55 -8.73 -16.39 -11.71
C ASN A 55 -8.29 -17.31 -10.55
N MET A 56 -6.98 -17.56 -10.38
CA MET A 56 -6.46 -18.27 -9.21
C MET A 56 -6.61 -17.47 -7.91
N ILE A 57 -6.45 -16.13 -7.97
CA ILE A 57 -6.76 -15.24 -6.84
C ILE A 57 -8.23 -15.40 -6.47
N LEU A 58 -9.14 -15.25 -7.44
CA LEU A 58 -10.59 -15.35 -7.22
C LEU A 58 -10.98 -16.70 -6.61
N ARG A 59 -10.44 -17.79 -7.15
CA ARG A 59 -10.65 -19.14 -6.61
C ARG A 59 -10.17 -19.27 -5.16
N SER A 60 -9.01 -18.71 -4.83
CA SER A 60 -8.46 -18.75 -3.46
C SER A 60 -9.32 -17.97 -2.47
N LEU A 61 -10.02 -16.93 -2.94
CA LEU A 61 -10.96 -16.13 -2.16
C LEU A 61 -12.37 -16.73 -2.11
N GLY A 62 -12.65 -17.80 -2.86
CA GLY A 62 -13.99 -18.38 -2.97
C GLY A 62 -14.94 -17.55 -3.84
N PHE A 63 -14.41 -16.72 -4.75
CA PHE A 63 -15.16 -15.87 -5.66
C PHE A 63 -15.40 -16.55 -7.01
N PRO A 64 -16.42 -16.12 -7.79
CA PRO A 64 -16.64 -16.63 -9.13
C PRO A 64 -15.46 -16.31 -10.06
N SER A 65 -15.38 -17.01 -11.19
CA SER A 65 -14.41 -16.68 -12.25
C SER A 65 -14.72 -15.32 -12.87
N ALA A 66 -13.69 -14.67 -13.39
CA ALA A 66 -13.83 -13.35 -14.00
C ALA A 66 -14.60 -13.39 -15.32
N VAL A 67 -15.42 -12.36 -15.53
CA VAL A 67 -15.92 -12.02 -16.86
C VAL A 67 -14.75 -11.44 -17.65
N ASN A 68 -14.32 -12.16 -18.69
CA ASN A 68 -13.19 -11.75 -19.52
C ASN A 68 -13.65 -10.78 -20.61
N HIS A 69 -13.08 -9.58 -20.62
CA HIS A 69 -13.16 -8.65 -21.73
C HIS A 69 -11.83 -8.58 -22.48
N ILE A 70 -11.78 -9.27 -23.61
CA ILE A 70 -10.68 -9.16 -24.57
C ILE A 70 -10.98 -7.98 -25.50
N ILE A 71 -10.15 -6.95 -25.46
CA ILE A 71 -10.27 -5.76 -26.31
C ILE A 71 -9.77 -6.14 -27.70
N SER A 72 -10.64 -6.10 -28.71
CA SER A 72 -10.26 -6.49 -30.06
C SER A 72 -9.36 -5.45 -30.71
N THR A 73 -8.33 -5.92 -31.43
CA THR A 73 -7.50 -5.05 -32.28
C THR A 73 -8.27 -4.44 -33.45
N SER A 74 -9.46 -4.97 -33.79
CA SER A 74 -10.35 -4.43 -34.82
C SER A 74 -11.32 -3.36 -34.30
N ASP A 75 -11.47 -3.21 -32.98
CA ASP A 75 -12.38 -2.23 -32.39
C ASP A 75 -11.92 -0.80 -32.71
N LYS A 76 -12.80 -0.01 -33.33
CA LYS A 76 -12.52 1.37 -33.73
C LYS A 76 -12.61 2.36 -32.56
N VAL A 77 -13.32 2.00 -31.50
CA VAL A 77 -13.59 2.88 -30.33
C VAL A 77 -13.38 2.12 -29.01
N PRO A 78 -12.22 1.47 -28.81
CA PRO A 78 -12.04 0.50 -27.72
C PRO A 78 -12.19 1.11 -26.33
N GLY A 79 -11.89 2.40 -26.14
CA GLY A 79 -12.12 3.09 -24.86
C GLY A 79 -13.61 3.22 -24.52
N TRP A 80 -14.46 3.56 -25.50
CA TRP A 80 -15.91 3.61 -25.30
C TRP A 80 -16.51 2.23 -25.05
N THR A 81 -16.05 1.22 -25.80
CA THR A 81 -16.48 -0.17 -25.60
C THR A 81 -16.12 -0.66 -24.19
N LEU A 82 -14.89 -0.40 -23.74
CA LEU A 82 -14.45 -0.76 -22.40
C LEU A 82 -15.24 -0.01 -21.32
N SER A 83 -15.41 1.30 -21.48
CA SER A 83 -16.19 2.14 -20.56
C SER A 83 -17.61 1.61 -20.38
N ARG A 84 -18.31 1.31 -21.48
CA ARG A 84 -19.66 0.76 -21.43
C ARG A 84 -19.72 -0.56 -20.67
N LYS A 85 -18.81 -1.50 -20.98
CA LYS A 85 -18.77 -2.78 -20.29
C LYS A 85 -18.45 -2.64 -18.80
N PHE A 86 -17.56 -1.74 -18.44
CA PHE A 86 -17.23 -1.50 -17.05
C PHE A 86 -18.39 -0.85 -16.29
N MET A 87 -19.10 0.10 -16.91
CA MET A 87 -20.35 0.65 -16.37
C MET A 87 -21.41 -0.43 -16.17
N ASP A 88 -21.58 -1.37 -17.10
CA ASP A 88 -22.53 -2.47 -16.95
C ASP A 88 -22.16 -3.35 -15.73
N VAL A 89 -20.87 -3.65 -15.54
CA VAL A 89 -20.33 -4.40 -14.38
C VAL A 89 -20.58 -3.67 -13.06
N VAL A 90 -20.31 -2.37 -13.00
CA VAL A 90 -20.55 -1.55 -11.80
C VAL A 90 -22.05 -1.43 -11.54
N GLY A 91 -22.85 -1.22 -12.57
CA GLY A 91 -24.32 -1.14 -12.50
C GLY A 91 -24.94 -2.42 -11.94
N GLU A 92 -24.42 -3.59 -12.33
CA GLU A 92 -24.83 -4.87 -11.73
C GLU A 92 -24.57 -4.93 -10.21
N GLY A 93 -23.50 -4.29 -9.72
CA GLY A 93 -23.21 -4.14 -8.30
C GLY A 93 -24.16 -3.18 -7.59
N VAL A 94 -24.50 -2.05 -8.24
CA VAL A 94 -25.45 -1.07 -7.71
C VAL A 94 -26.85 -1.68 -7.52
N MET A 95 -27.26 -2.57 -8.42
CA MET A 95 -28.55 -3.27 -8.35
C MET A 95 -28.59 -4.41 -7.32
N CYS A 96 -27.52 -4.66 -6.58
CA CYS A 96 -27.47 -5.70 -5.55
C CYS A 96 -28.16 -5.24 -4.26
N ASP A 97 -28.93 -6.13 -3.64
CA ASP A 97 -29.44 -5.94 -2.28
C ASP A 97 -28.30 -6.07 -1.26
N GLY A 98 -27.61 -4.97 -0.98
CA GLY A 98 -26.48 -4.91 -0.05
C GLY A 98 -25.24 -4.28 -0.66
N ARG A 99 -24.07 -4.55 -0.07
CA ARG A 99 -22.80 -4.03 -0.57
C ARG A 99 -22.20 -5.00 -1.58
N ALA A 100 -21.81 -4.49 -2.74
CA ALA A 100 -21.13 -5.26 -3.77
C ALA A 100 -19.64 -4.92 -3.82
N LEU A 101 -18.85 -5.87 -4.34
CA LEU A 101 -17.44 -5.69 -4.66
C LEU A 101 -17.20 -5.94 -6.14
N VAL A 102 -16.65 -4.96 -6.85
CA VAL A 102 -16.13 -5.16 -8.21
C VAL A 102 -14.62 -5.36 -8.12
N MET A 103 -14.11 -6.46 -8.67
CA MET A 103 -12.66 -6.70 -8.77
C MET A 103 -12.25 -6.61 -10.23
N ALA A 104 -11.67 -5.48 -10.62
CA ALA A 104 -11.18 -5.25 -11.98
C ALA A 104 -9.69 -5.55 -12.09
N HIS A 105 -9.31 -6.33 -13.08
CA HIS A 105 -7.93 -6.68 -13.40
C HIS A 105 -7.60 -6.23 -14.81
N TYR A 106 -6.45 -5.59 -14.98
CA TYR A 106 -5.85 -5.35 -16.29
C TYR A 106 -4.44 -5.90 -16.32
N ALA A 107 -4.12 -6.67 -17.36
CA ALA A 107 -2.76 -7.07 -17.70
C ALA A 107 -2.48 -6.71 -19.16
N GLY A 108 -1.28 -6.19 -19.42
CA GLY A 108 -0.90 -5.71 -20.75
C GLY A 108 0.17 -4.63 -20.70
N HIS A 109 0.35 -3.95 -21.82
CA HIS A 109 1.18 -2.75 -21.87
C HIS A 109 0.48 -1.56 -21.20
N GLY A 110 1.30 -0.72 -20.58
CA GLY A 110 0.87 0.55 -20.01
C GLY A 110 1.88 1.64 -20.34
N MET A 111 1.42 2.87 -20.52
CA MET A 111 2.26 4.03 -20.79
C MET A 111 1.73 5.26 -20.07
N GLU A 112 2.59 6.23 -19.81
CA GLU A 112 2.18 7.57 -19.42
C GLU A 112 1.77 8.37 -20.67
N SER A 113 0.60 9.02 -20.62
CA SER A 113 0.18 9.98 -21.63
C SER A 113 0.96 11.29 -21.50
N PRO A 114 0.96 12.17 -22.52
CA PRO A 114 1.50 13.53 -22.38
C PRO A 114 0.84 14.35 -21.26
N SER A 115 -0.39 14.02 -20.86
CA SER A 115 -1.10 14.63 -19.72
C SER A 115 -0.73 14.02 -18.36
N GLY A 116 0.19 13.05 -18.33
CA GLY A 116 0.60 12.34 -17.13
C GLY A 116 -0.41 11.31 -16.65
N GLU A 117 -1.22 10.72 -17.52
CA GLU A 117 -2.25 9.73 -17.17
C GLU A 117 -1.91 8.34 -17.68
N LEU A 118 -2.48 7.31 -17.04
CA LEU A 118 -2.28 5.93 -17.46
C LEU A 118 -3.03 5.62 -18.77
N LEU A 119 -2.27 5.17 -19.77
CA LEU A 119 -2.77 4.58 -21.01
C LEU A 119 -2.66 3.06 -20.97
N LEU A 120 -3.76 2.36 -21.26
CA LEU A 120 -3.79 0.92 -21.49
C LEU A 120 -3.51 0.66 -22.97
N CYS A 121 -2.36 0.06 -23.28
CA CYS A 121 -1.83 0.02 -24.65
C CYS A 121 -1.97 -1.37 -25.26
N GLY A 122 -2.35 -1.40 -26.53
CA GLY A 122 -2.56 -2.61 -27.31
C GLY A 122 -1.79 -2.60 -28.63
N PRO A 123 -1.86 -3.70 -29.40
CA PRO A 123 -1.20 -3.79 -30.69
C PRO A 123 -1.66 -2.71 -31.68
N GLY A 124 -0.77 -2.33 -32.61
CA GLY A 124 -1.08 -1.37 -33.67
C GLY A 124 -1.23 0.07 -33.18
N ASN A 125 -0.42 0.48 -32.19
CA ASN A 125 -0.43 1.82 -31.58
C ASN A 125 -1.79 2.24 -30.99
N LYS A 126 -2.62 1.27 -30.61
CA LYS A 126 -3.88 1.55 -29.92
C LYS A 126 -3.60 1.81 -28.44
N SER A 127 -4.29 2.80 -27.90
CA SER A 127 -4.23 3.10 -26.48
C SER A 127 -5.60 3.55 -25.98
N ILE A 128 -5.86 3.31 -24.70
CA ILE A 128 -7.08 3.71 -24.01
C ILE A 128 -6.66 4.49 -22.77
N GLN A 129 -7.23 5.66 -22.58
CA GLN A 129 -7.06 6.41 -21.35
C GLN A 129 -7.86 5.73 -20.22
N ALA A 130 -7.15 5.26 -19.18
CA ALA A 130 -7.75 4.51 -18.09
C ALA A 130 -8.69 5.39 -17.23
N SER A 131 -8.40 6.69 -17.11
CA SER A 131 -9.26 7.64 -16.41
C SER A 131 -10.64 7.73 -17.05
N PHE A 132 -10.71 7.87 -18.37
CA PHE A 132 -11.98 7.88 -19.11
C PHE A 132 -12.72 6.54 -19.04
N SER A 133 -12.00 5.43 -19.23
CA SER A 133 -12.66 4.14 -19.50
C SER A 133 -12.95 3.30 -18.26
N LEU A 134 -12.27 3.57 -17.14
CA LEU A 134 -12.41 2.81 -15.90
C LEU A 134 -12.66 3.75 -14.72
N PHE A 135 -11.72 4.67 -14.44
CA PHE A 135 -11.73 5.37 -13.16
C PHE A 135 -12.87 6.39 -13.05
N GLY A 136 -13.24 7.08 -14.13
CA GLY A 136 -14.34 8.05 -14.13
C GLY A 136 -15.72 7.45 -13.81
N THR A 137 -15.88 6.12 -13.93
CA THR A 137 -17.11 5.42 -13.50
C THR A 137 -17.19 5.24 -11.99
N VAL A 138 -16.06 5.32 -11.29
CA VAL A 138 -15.93 4.97 -9.87
C VAL A 138 -15.16 6.04 -9.08
N ASP A 139 -15.07 7.24 -9.66
CA ASP A 139 -14.38 8.39 -9.10
C ASP A 139 -15.17 9.02 -7.95
N ASP A 140 -14.69 10.18 -7.50
CA ASP A 140 -15.25 10.92 -6.39
C ASP A 140 -16.69 11.42 -6.64
N LYS A 141 -17.11 11.52 -7.91
CA LYS A 141 -18.43 12.03 -8.33
C LYS A 141 -19.43 10.92 -8.61
N ALA A 142 -18.97 9.68 -8.75
CA ALA A 142 -19.84 8.54 -9.03
C ALA A 142 -20.76 8.19 -7.85
N GLN A 143 -22.08 8.15 -8.10
CA GLN A 143 -23.11 7.79 -7.12
C GLN A 143 -23.27 6.26 -6.99
N ILE A 144 -22.23 5.61 -6.46
CA ILE A 144 -22.15 4.14 -6.35
C ILE A 144 -21.77 3.71 -4.92
N ASP A 145 -22.33 4.36 -3.89
CA ASP A 145 -21.92 4.20 -2.49
C ASP A 145 -22.03 2.76 -1.95
N SER A 146 -22.87 1.94 -2.58
CA SER A 146 -23.04 0.50 -2.29
C SER A 146 -22.01 -0.41 -2.95
N VAL A 147 -21.10 0.12 -3.79
CA VAL A 147 -20.13 -0.66 -4.55
C VAL A 147 -18.70 -0.27 -4.16
N ASP A 148 -17.97 -1.20 -3.58
CA ASP A 148 -16.52 -1.08 -3.44
C ASP A 148 -15.82 -1.64 -4.69
N VAL A 149 -14.64 -1.12 -5.01
CA VAL A 149 -13.89 -1.50 -6.22
C VAL A 149 -12.43 -1.75 -5.89
N ILE A 150 -11.88 -2.85 -6.41
CA ILE A 150 -10.45 -3.15 -6.40
C ILE A 150 -9.95 -3.16 -7.85
N PHE A 151 -8.95 -2.36 -8.15
CA PHE A 151 -8.18 -2.45 -9.39
C PHE A 151 -6.86 -3.16 -9.14
N ILE A 152 -6.56 -4.22 -9.90
CA ILE A 152 -5.23 -4.84 -9.98
C ILE A 152 -4.68 -4.53 -11.36
N LEU A 153 -3.66 -3.67 -11.43
CA LEU A 153 -3.09 -3.16 -12.67
C LEU A 153 -1.67 -3.70 -12.88
N ASP A 154 -1.57 -4.73 -13.72
CA ASP A 154 -0.32 -5.40 -14.07
C ASP A 154 0.22 -4.89 -15.41
N CYS A 155 0.67 -3.63 -15.39
CA CYS A 155 1.24 -2.95 -16.55
C CYS A 155 2.25 -1.87 -16.12
N CYS A 156 3.07 -1.42 -17.07
CA CYS A 156 3.96 -0.27 -16.85
C CYS A 156 3.14 0.98 -16.52
N TRP A 157 3.71 1.90 -15.73
CA TRP A 157 3.08 3.16 -15.31
C TRP A 157 1.77 3.02 -14.52
N SER A 158 1.40 1.80 -14.12
CA SER A 158 0.20 1.50 -13.34
C SER A 158 0.06 2.32 -12.05
N HIS A 159 1.17 2.78 -11.45
CA HIS A 159 1.14 3.65 -10.26
C HIS A 159 0.50 5.03 -10.53
N LEU A 160 0.38 5.47 -11.79
CA LEU A 160 -0.33 6.70 -12.12
C LEU A 160 -1.82 6.64 -11.76
N ALA A 161 -2.38 5.44 -11.53
CA ALA A 161 -3.76 5.23 -11.10
C ALA A 161 -3.98 5.42 -9.59
N THR A 162 -2.94 5.59 -8.76
CA THR A 162 -3.09 5.67 -7.30
C THR A 162 -3.30 7.11 -6.80
N ARG A 163 -4.22 7.87 -7.40
CA ARG A 163 -4.34 9.33 -7.15
C ARG A 163 -5.47 9.70 -6.19
N SER A 164 -5.14 10.62 -5.27
CA SER A 164 -6.02 11.42 -4.41
C SER A 164 -7.15 10.65 -3.73
N ALA A 165 -6.83 10.05 -2.59
CA ALA A 165 -7.82 9.51 -1.67
C ALA A 165 -8.67 10.64 -1.06
N ASP A 166 -9.93 10.35 -0.79
CA ASP A 166 -10.81 11.21 -0.03
C ASP A 166 -11.41 10.44 1.17
N ASN A 167 -11.98 11.15 2.15
CA ASN A 167 -12.43 10.51 3.39
C ASN A 167 -13.90 10.06 3.33
N ARG A 168 -14.24 9.19 2.38
CA ARG A 168 -15.59 8.61 2.24
C ARG A 168 -15.68 7.16 2.72
N GLU A 169 -16.91 6.66 2.89
CA GLU A 169 -17.13 5.29 3.33
C GLU A 169 -16.84 4.24 2.24
N ARG A 170 -17.25 4.52 0.99
CA ARG A 170 -17.00 3.68 -0.19
C ARG A 170 -15.50 3.58 -0.47
N VAL A 171 -15.01 2.40 -0.82
CA VAL A 171 -13.59 2.20 -1.14
C VAL A 171 -13.39 1.92 -2.62
N THR A 172 -12.49 2.68 -3.25
CA THR A 172 -11.89 2.35 -4.56
C THR A 172 -10.39 2.19 -4.35
N GLU A 173 -9.91 0.96 -4.35
CA GLU A 173 -8.53 0.59 -4.05
C GLU A 173 -7.77 0.18 -5.32
N VAL A 174 -6.49 0.54 -5.41
CA VAL A 174 -5.64 0.23 -6.55
C VAL A 174 -4.37 -0.48 -6.08
N VAL A 175 -4.08 -1.61 -6.71
CA VAL A 175 -2.82 -2.34 -6.60
C VAL A 175 -2.12 -2.29 -7.95
N ALA A 176 -1.01 -1.55 -8.01
CA ALA A 176 -0.25 -1.31 -9.22
C ALA A 176 1.07 -2.10 -9.23
N ALA A 177 1.47 -2.62 -10.39
CA ALA A 177 2.72 -3.38 -10.54
C ALA A 177 4.00 -2.54 -10.38
N THR A 178 3.87 -1.22 -10.49
CA THR A 178 4.98 -0.26 -10.58
C THR A 178 4.97 0.73 -9.42
N SER A 179 6.01 1.56 -9.31
CA SER A 179 6.06 2.73 -8.43
C SER A 179 6.61 3.95 -9.19
N PHE A 180 6.55 5.12 -8.57
CA PHE A 180 7.09 6.35 -9.17
C PHE A 180 8.59 6.23 -9.50
N GLN A 181 9.37 5.55 -8.66
CA GLN A 181 10.81 5.34 -8.87
C GLN A 181 11.11 4.28 -9.92
N ASP A 182 10.17 3.36 -10.18
CA ASP A 182 10.31 2.31 -11.16
C ASP A 182 9.01 2.12 -11.94
N PRO A 183 8.82 2.89 -13.03
CA PRO A 183 7.58 2.91 -13.80
C PRO A 183 7.43 1.70 -14.73
N THR A 184 8.37 0.74 -14.72
CA THR A 184 8.35 -0.39 -15.65
C THR A 184 7.94 -1.68 -14.96
N ALA A 185 6.96 -2.40 -15.51
CA ALA A 185 6.53 -3.70 -15.01
C ALA A 185 7.55 -4.80 -15.34
N ASN A 186 7.34 -5.99 -14.77
CA ASN A 186 8.21 -7.12 -15.05
C ASN A 186 8.08 -7.58 -16.51
N MET A 187 9.21 -7.89 -17.14
CA MET A 187 9.21 -8.42 -18.49
C MET A 187 8.55 -9.81 -18.54
N PRO A 188 7.64 -10.04 -19.51
CA PRO A 188 6.98 -11.32 -19.73
C PRO A 188 7.98 -12.46 -19.88
N GLY A 189 7.68 -13.63 -19.30
CA GLY A 189 8.50 -14.84 -19.38
C GLY A 189 9.85 -14.79 -18.64
N ARG A 190 10.34 -13.61 -18.23
CA ARG A 190 11.62 -13.44 -17.53
C ARG A 190 11.46 -13.33 -16.02
N ARG A 191 10.40 -12.66 -15.56
CA ARG A 191 10.14 -12.42 -14.13
C ARG A 191 8.67 -12.63 -13.82
N VAL A 192 8.38 -12.93 -12.56
CA VAL A 192 7.02 -13.15 -12.07
C VAL A 192 6.26 -11.82 -12.05
N SER A 193 5.08 -11.77 -12.66
CA SER A 193 4.20 -10.60 -12.72
C SER A 193 3.65 -10.22 -11.33
N LEU A 194 3.06 -9.02 -11.21
CA LEU A 194 2.38 -8.65 -9.96
C LEU A 194 1.26 -9.64 -9.63
N THR A 195 0.44 -9.97 -10.63
CA THR A 195 -0.74 -10.82 -10.49
C THR A 195 -0.35 -12.21 -10.00
N ALA A 196 0.72 -12.78 -10.56
CA ALA A 196 1.26 -14.06 -10.10
C ALA A 196 1.79 -14.00 -8.64
N ARG A 197 2.47 -12.90 -8.26
CA ARG A 197 2.95 -12.70 -6.88
C ARG A 197 1.79 -12.57 -5.88
N LEU A 198 0.75 -11.82 -6.22
CA LEU A 198 -0.47 -11.72 -5.42
C LEU A 198 -1.16 -13.07 -5.27
N SER A 199 -1.30 -13.81 -6.38
CA SER A 199 -1.86 -15.17 -6.38
C SER A 199 -1.11 -16.09 -5.41
N ALA A 200 0.23 -16.11 -5.47
CA ALA A 200 1.06 -16.89 -4.57
C ALA A 200 0.92 -16.44 -3.09
N ALA A 201 0.90 -15.13 -2.83
CA ALA A 201 0.76 -14.59 -1.49
C ALA A 201 -0.60 -14.91 -0.85
N ILE A 202 -1.69 -14.85 -1.63
CA ILE A 202 -3.04 -15.19 -1.17
C ILE A 202 -3.15 -16.71 -0.97
N ALA A 203 -2.67 -17.52 -1.91
CA ALA A 203 -2.64 -18.98 -1.76
C ALA A 203 -1.86 -19.40 -0.51
N LYS A 204 -0.73 -18.74 -0.22
CA LYS A 204 0.03 -18.94 1.02
C LYS A 204 -0.80 -18.59 2.25
N ALA A 205 -1.49 -17.46 2.26
CA ALA A 205 -2.36 -17.05 3.37
C ALA A 205 -3.49 -18.08 3.62
N VAL A 206 -4.09 -18.60 2.54
CA VAL A 206 -5.10 -19.68 2.62
C VAL A 206 -4.49 -20.97 3.18
N GLY A 207 -3.33 -21.39 2.69
CA GLY A 207 -2.63 -22.58 3.20
C GLY A 207 -2.22 -22.45 4.68
N GLN A 208 -1.94 -21.23 5.14
CA GLN A 208 -1.67 -20.89 6.54
C GLN A 208 -2.95 -20.70 7.39
N LYS A 209 -4.13 -20.91 6.80
CA LYS A 209 -5.45 -20.80 7.44
C LYS A 209 -5.74 -19.41 8.04
N TYR A 210 -5.18 -18.35 7.45
CA TYR A 210 -5.52 -16.98 7.86
C TYR A 210 -7.01 -16.73 7.70
N GLU A 211 -7.59 -15.96 8.62
CA GLU A 211 -9.03 -15.64 8.58
C GLU A 211 -9.35 -14.61 7.51
N HIS A 212 -8.44 -13.66 7.30
CA HIS A 212 -8.61 -12.55 6.38
C HIS A 212 -7.30 -12.15 5.72
N ILE A 213 -7.42 -11.37 4.65
CA ILE A 213 -6.32 -10.62 4.03
C ILE A 213 -6.74 -9.16 3.90
N GLU A 214 -5.76 -8.26 3.93
CA GLU A 214 -5.91 -6.86 3.54
C GLU A 214 -4.90 -6.57 2.43
N LEU A 215 -5.34 -5.92 1.35
CA LEU A 215 -4.50 -5.70 0.18
C LEU A 215 -3.31 -4.78 0.50
N ALA A 216 -3.49 -3.74 1.32
CA ALA A 216 -2.38 -2.90 1.78
C ALA A 216 -1.29 -3.71 2.52
N GLU A 217 -1.68 -4.68 3.36
CA GLU A 217 -0.74 -5.57 4.07
C GLU A 217 -0.05 -6.56 3.14
N LEU A 218 -0.77 -7.10 2.15
CA LEU A 218 -0.20 -7.97 1.13
C LEU A 218 0.84 -7.23 0.28
N VAL A 219 0.52 -6.00 -0.15
CA VAL A 219 1.44 -5.18 -0.94
C VAL A 219 2.65 -4.78 -0.11
N ARG A 220 2.48 -4.41 1.17
CA ARG A 220 3.61 -4.20 2.10
C ARG A 220 4.57 -5.38 2.08
N ASP A 221 4.05 -6.60 2.25
CA ASP A 221 4.88 -7.80 2.34
C ASP A 221 5.58 -8.10 0.99
N LEU A 222 4.89 -7.93 -0.14
CA LEU A 222 5.50 -8.01 -1.47
C LEU A 222 6.57 -6.94 -1.70
N ARG A 223 6.39 -5.73 -1.16
CA ARG A 223 7.42 -4.67 -1.22
C ARG A 223 8.62 -4.98 -0.32
N ALA A 224 8.43 -5.71 0.78
CA ALA A 224 9.53 -6.09 1.68
C ALA A 224 10.48 -7.12 1.05
N GLU A 225 9.99 -7.94 0.12
CA GLU A 225 10.77 -8.92 -0.64
C GLU A 225 11.91 -8.25 -1.41
N ASP A 226 13.04 -8.95 -1.55
CA ASP A 226 14.19 -8.46 -2.32
C ASP A 226 13.99 -8.66 -3.83
N THR A 227 12.97 -8.00 -4.36
CA THR A 227 12.64 -7.99 -5.79
C THR A 227 12.91 -6.62 -6.39
N PRO A 228 13.44 -6.53 -7.62
CA PRO A 228 13.68 -5.25 -8.28
C PRO A 228 12.42 -4.40 -8.44
N LYS A 229 11.28 -5.03 -8.74
CA LYS A 229 10.00 -4.34 -8.91
C LYS A 229 9.20 -4.30 -7.61
N LYS A 230 8.82 -3.10 -7.20
CA LYS A 230 8.07 -2.84 -5.97
C LYS A 230 6.64 -2.41 -6.33
N PRO A 231 5.62 -3.23 -6.03
CA PRO A 231 4.23 -2.87 -6.34
C PRO A 231 3.74 -1.75 -5.43
N THR A 232 2.85 -0.92 -5.91
CA THR A 232 2.26 0.20 -5.14
C THR A 232 0.82 -0.13 -4.77
N HIS A 233 0.43 0.27 -3.57
CA HIS A 233 -0.96 0.29 -3.13
C HIS A 233 -1.35 1.75 -2.92
N GLY A 234 -2.56 2.11 -3.32
CA GLY A 234 -3.15 3.39 -3.01
C GLY A 234 -4.66 3.37 -3.21
N LEU A 235 -5.30 4.48 -2.85
CA LEU A 235 -6.75 4.63 -2.89
C LEU A 235 -7.13 5.74 -3.88
N LEU A 236 -8.12 5.47 -4.72
CA LEU A 236 -8.82 6.44 -5.55
C LEU A 236 -10.01 7.06 -4.81
N ALA A 237 -10.56 6.34 -3.84
CA ALA A 237 -11.65 6.82 -2.99
C ALA A 237 -11.63 6.09 -1.64
N GLY A 238 -11.95 6.81 -0.57
CA GLY A 238 -11.90 6.31 0.81
C GLY A 238 -10.49 6.30 1.41
N THR A 239 -10.41 6.05 2.72
CA THR A 239 -9.15 5.98 3.50
C THR A 239 -8.92 4.62 4.15
N LYS A 240 -9.67 3.60 3.70
CA LYS A 240 -9.63 2.23 4.22
C LYS A 240 -9.25 1.25 3.11
N SER A 241 -8.40 0.27 3.40
CA SER A 241 -8.13 -0.86 2.49
C SER A 241 -9.17 -1.97 2.69
N ILE A 242 -9.53 -2.64 1.61
CA ILE A 242 -10.51 -3.72 1.61
C ILE A 242 -9.91 -4.94 2.28
N ARG A 243 -10.62 -5.43 3.30
CA ARG A 243 -10.27 -6.62 4.06
C ARG A 243 -11.24 -7.74 3.73
N LEU A 244 -10.73 -8.82 3.15
CA LEU A 244 -11.49 -9.95 2.63
C LEU A 244 -11.36 -11.16 3.55
N LYS A 245 -12.48 -11.84 3.81
CA LYS A 245 -12.50 -13.11 4.54
C LYS A 245 -12.02 -14.24 3.63
N LEU A 246 -11.14 -15.10 4.13
CA LEU A 246 -10.70 -16.30 3.41
C LEU A 246 -11.63 -17.49 3.72
N PRO A 247 -11.91 -18.35 2.72
CA PRO A 247 -12.74 -19.54 2.93
C PRO A 247 -12.05 -20.58 3.81
N GLY A 248 -12.83 -21.28 4.64
CA GLY A 248 -12.34 -22.43 5.43
C GLY A 248 -11.51 -22.09 6.68
N SER A 249 -11.47 -20.83 7.11
CA SER A 249 -10.81 -20.46 8.37
C SER A 249 -11.75 -20.58 9.57
N HIS A 250 -11.27 -21.26 10.61
CA HIS A 250 -11.89 -21.37 11.94
C HIS A 250 -10.97 -20.82 13.04
N ALA A 251 -9.82 -20.26 12.67
CA ALA A 251 -8.87 -19.75 13.63
C ALA A 251 -9.37 -18.40 14.16
N PRO A 252 -9.31 -18.16 15.49
CA PRO A 252 -9.51 -16.81 16.02
C PRO A 252 -8.45 -15.87 15.42
N PHE A 253 -8.87 -14.66 15.11
CA PHE A 253 -8.07 -13.56 14.57
C PHE A 253 -6.63 -13.57 15.12
N ALA A 254 -5.69 -14.04 14.31
CA ALA A 254 -4.26 -13.91 14.58
C ALA A 254 -3.74 -12.78 13.70
N LEU A 255 -3.41 -11.63 14.32
CA LEU A 255 -2.65 -10.58 13.66
C LEU A 255 -1.37 -11.20 13.08
N ARG A 256 -1.08 -10.93 11.81
CA ARG A 256 0.24 -11.25 11.24
C ARG A 256 1.33 -10.70 12.18
N GLY A 257 2.46 -11.40 12.26
CA GLY A 257 3.62 -10.96 13.04
C GLY A 257 4.11 -9.56 12.63
N SER A 258 5.14 -9.04 13.33
CA SER A 258 5.68 -7.69 13.12
C SER A 258 5.78 -7.31 11.64
N ALA A 259 5.31 -6.09 11.32
CA ALA A 259 5.38 -5.51 9.98
C ALA A 259 6.78 -5.68 9.36
N THR A 260 6.80 -6.23 8.14
CA THR A 260 8.03 -6.55 7.39
C THR A 260 8.64 -5.31 6.73
N LEU A 261 7.82 -4.28 6.48
CA LEU A 261 8.21 -3.00 5.91
C LEU A 261 7.49 -1.87 6.64
N ARG A 262 8.23 -0.81 6.93
CA ARG A 262 7.77 0.39 7.65
C ARG A 262 8.08 1.62 6.79
N ALA A 263 7.46 2.73 7.10
CA ALA A 263 7.63 3.99 6.38
C ALA A 263 7.93 5.14 7.34
N TYR A 264 8.86 6.00 6.95
CA TYR A 264 8.91 7.38 7.41
C TYR A 264 8.20 8.26 6.38
N PHE A 265 7.28 9.10 6.83
CA PHE A 265 6.57 10.04 5.97
C PHE A 265 6.30 11.34 6.72
N SER A 266 6.15 12.42 5.96
CA SER A 266 5.77 13.72 6.49
C SER A 266 4.27 13.93 6.41
N MET A 267 3.74 14.70 7.36
CA MET A 267 2.35 15.14 7.39
C MET A 267 2.30 16.65 7.67
N ARG A 268 1.67 17.43 6.80
CA ARG A 268 1.41 18.86 7.03
C ARG A 268 0.06 19.04 7.69
N VAL A 269 0.06 19.53 8.92
CA VAL A 269 -1.12 19.71 9.77
C VAL A 269 -1.36 21.20 10.01
N HIS A 270 -2.61 21.64 9.87
CA HIS A 270 -2.96 23.05 10.00
C HIS A 270 -2.75 23.54 11.44
N PRO A 271 -2.16 24.72 11.67
CA PRO A 271 -1.83 25.25 12.99
C PRO A 271 -3.05 25.72 13.81
N CYS A 272 -4.29 25.51 13.33
CA CYS A 272 -5.52 25.78 14.11
C CYS A 272 -5.59 24.91 15.37
N VAL A 273 -4.77 23.87 15.40
CA VAL A 273 -4.64 22.90 16.47
C VAL A 273 -3.63 23.50 17.42
N GLY A 274 -4.08 24.42 18.26
CA GLY A 274 -3.24 24.94 19.35
C GLY A 274 -2.65 23.81 20.18
N GLN A 275 -1.67 24.10 21.04
CA GLN A 275 -0.93 23.09 21.81
C GLN A 275 -1.82 22.04 22.49
N SER A 276 -3.01 22.42 22.96
CA SER A 276 -4.00 21.52 23.55
C SER A 276 -4.50 20.42 22.60
N GLY A 277 -4.75 20.75 21.34
CA GLY A 277 -5.18 19.78 20.33
C GLY A 277 -4.06 18.81 19.92
N LEU A 278 -2.82 19.29 19.91
CA LEU A 278 -1.64 18.45 19.68
C LEU A 278 -1.43 17.46 20.83
N ASN A 279 -1.55 17.94 22.07
CA ASN A 279 -1.46 17.09 23.24
C ASN A 279 -2.57 16.03 23.22
N ALA A 280 -3.82 16.40 22.89
CA ALA A 280 -4.92 15.45 22.79
C ALA A 280 -4.69 14.38 21.70
N LEU A 281 -4.12 14.77 20.56
CA LEU A 281 -3.78 13.85 19.47
C LEU A 281 -2.59 12.93 19.84
N ALA A 282 -1.56 13.47 20.48
CA ALA A 282 -0.45 12.69 21.02
C ALA A 282 -0.91 11.70 22.10
N ASP A 283 -1.77 12.12 23.02
CA ASP A 283 -2.37 11.25 24.04
C ASP A 283 -3.22 10.15 23.42
N TRP A 284 -3.93 10.43 22.33
CA TRP A 284 -4.67 9.42 21.60
C TRP A 284 -3.74 8.43 20.89
N ILE A 285 -2.68 8.90 20.22
CA ILE A 285 -1.66 8.04 19.59
C ILE A 285 -1.00 7.12 20.63
N ASN A 286 -0.64 7.66 21.79
CA ASN A 286 -0.03 6.90 22.89
C ASN A 286 -0.96 5.83 23.50
N ARG A 287 -2.27 5.92 23.25
CA ARG A 287 -3.28 4.93 23.68
C ARG A 287 -3.62 3.93 22.57
N LEU A 288 -3.00 4.00 21.41
CA LEU A 288 -3.22 3.02 20.35
C LEU A 288 -2.82 1.62 20.84
N PRO A 289 -3.57 0.57 20.44
CA PRO A 289 -3.20 -0.80 20.75
C PRO A 289 -1.74 -1.13 20.32
N PRO A 290 -1.00 -1.96 21.09
CA PRO A 290 0.41 -2.25 20.81
C PRO A 290 0.73 -2.85 19.44
N HIS A 291 -0.28 -3.37 18.73
CA HIS A 291 -0.12 -3.94 17.40
C HIS A 291 -0.20 -2.87 16.27
N ILE A 292 -0.62 -1.65 16.59
CA ILE A 292 -0.63 -0.52 15.66
C ILE A 292 0.72 0.19 15.78
N ILE A 293 1.51 0.14 14.71
CA ILE A 293 2.78 0.87 14.63
C ILE A 293 2.49 2.25 14.04
N PHE A 294 2.47 3.27 14.90
CA PHE A 294 2.37 4.68 14.54
C PHE A 294 3.03 5.54 15.62
N GLU A 295 4.11 6.22 15.25
CA GLU A 295 4.93 7.03 16.15
C GLU A 295 5.23 8.38 15.50
N ILE A 296 5.10 9.47 16.26
CA ILE A 296 5.58 10.79 15.84
C ILE A 296 7.04 10.88 16.27
N ASP A 297 7.96 10.93 15.31
CA ASP A 297 9.40 11.07 15.60
C ASP A 297 9.76 12.54 15.85
N ARG A 298 9.33 13.46 14.97
CA ARG A 298 9.65 14.89 15.07
C ARG A 298 8.48 15.76 14.61
N VAL A 299 8.40 16.98 15.16
CA VAL A 299 7.47 18.03 14.72
C VAL A 299 8.27 19.31 14.49
N PHE A 300 8.05 19.94 13.34
CA PHE A 300 8.68 21.21 12.97
C PHE A 300 7.62 22.29 12.78
N GLU A 301 7.89 23.46 13.35
CA GLU A 301 7.09 24.66 13.11
C GLU A 301 7.46 25.26 11.74
N THR A 302 6.44 25.49 10.91
CA THR A 302 6.53 26.13 9.60
C THR A 302 5.31 27.08 9.46
N GLU A 303 4.94 27.50 8.24
CA GLU A 303 3.61 28.11 8.01
C GLU A 303 2.46 27.17 8.39
N SER A 304 2.74 25.86 8.43
CA SER A 304 1.93 24.82 9.05
C SER A 304 2.74 24.04 10.10
N GLN A 305 2.23 22.95 10.65
CA GLN A 305 3.06 22.00 11.39
C GLN A 305 3.46 20.84 10.50
N CYS A 306 4.76 20.57 10.38
CA CYS A 306 5.28 19.42 9.65
C CYS A 306 5.67 18.31 10.62
N TRP A 307 4.94 17.20 10.58
CA TRP A 307 5.18 16.05 11.44
C TRP A 307 5.92 14.98 10.66
N VAL A 308 6.99 14.43 11.24
CA VAL A 308 7.69 13.25 10.73
C VAL A 308 7.18 12.06 11.51
N VAL A 309 6.58 11.12 10.79
CA VAL A 309 5.88 9.97 11.34
C VAL A 309 6.55 8.69 10.89
N TYR A 310 6.65 7.75 11.83
CA TYR A 310 7.08 6.38 11.63
C TYR A 310 5.90 5.44 11.78
N ALA A 311 5.59 4.62 10.76
CA ALA A 311 4.47 3.69 10.85
C ALA A 311 4.69 2.40 10.03
N ASP A 312 3.76 1.46 10.17
CA ASP A 312 3.59 0.38 9.19
C ASP A 312 3.41 0.97 7.79
N TRP A 313 4.11 0.44 6.78
CA TRP A 313 3.97 0.90 5.41
C TRP A 313 2.55 0.73 4.87
N ALA A 314 1.83 -0.32 5.27
CA ALA A 314 0.43 -0.52 4.91
C ALA A 314 -0.44 0.64 5.42
N LEU A 315 -0.18 1.15 6.63
CA LEU A 315 -0.87 2.32 7.15
C LEU A 315 -0.53 3.58 6.35
N TYR A 316 0.76 3.83 6.09
CA TYR A 316 1.18 4.92 5.20
C TYR A 316 0.46 4.85 3.84
N SER A 317 0.41 3.68 3.22
CA SER A 317 -0.18 3.51 1.88
C SER A 317 -1.68 3.81 1.81
N LYS A 318 -2.41 3.69 2.93
CA LYS A 318 -3.82 4.09 3.04
C LYS A 318 -4.01 5.60 3.21
N LEU A 319 -3.01 6.27 3.76
CA LEU A 319 -2.98 7.72 3.94
C LEU A 319 -2.35 8.45 2.74
N ALA A 320 -1.54 7.74 1.96
CA ALA A 320 -0.88 8.26 0.78
C ALA A 320 -1.93 8.78 -0.22
N GLY A 321 -1.71 10.01 -0.69
CA GLY A 321 -2.66 10.71 -1.56
C GLY A 321 -3.57 11.70 -0.83
N LEU A 322 -3.66 11.65 0.51
CA LEU A 322 -4.27 12.74 1.27
C LEU A 322 -3.37 14.01 1.20
N PRO A 323 -3.97 15.22 1.20
CA PRO A 323 -3.21 16.46 1.19
C PRO A 323 -2.13 16.53 2.27
N GLY A 324 -0.95 17.05 1.93
CA GLY A 324 0.12 17.26 2.91
C GLY A 324 0.82 15.99 3.41
N ILE A 325 0.51 14.81 2.88
CA ILE A 325 1.21 13.55 3.22
C ILE A 325 2.21 13.18 2.13
N ALA A 326 3.48 12.97 2.49
CA ALA A 326 4.52 12.58 1.54
C ALA A 326 5.50 11.54 2.13
N LEU A 327 5.85 10.52 1.34
CA LEU A 327 6.86 9.54 1.75
C LEU A 327 8.22 10.21 1.90
N ILE A 328 8.92 9.91 2.99
CA ILE A 328 10.34 10.25 3.17
C ILE A 328 11.18 9.04 2.74
N CYS A 329 10.94 7.89 3.36
CA CYS A 329 11.63 6.64 2.99
C CYS A 329 10.90 5.39 3.50
N GLU A 330 11.29 4.25 2.91
CA GLU A 330 10.93 2.93 3.42
C GLU A 330 12.06 2.38 4.30
N THR A 331 11.72 1.61 5.32
CA THR A 331 12.70 1.00 6.22
C THR A 331 12.23 -0.37 6.70
N LYS A 332 13.20 -1.27 6.92
CA LYS A 332 12.98 -2.57 7.56
C LYS A 332 13.07 -2.49 9.09
N GLY A 333 13.07 -1.27 9.66
CA GLY A 333 13.11 -1.04 11.11
C GLY A 333 14.47 -1.24 11.76
N VAL A 334 15.55 -1.39 10.97
CA VAL A 334 16.92 -1.47 11.50
C VAL A 334 17.52 -0.06 11.52
N ASP A 335 17.72 0.48 12.72
CA ASP A 335 18.51 1.70 12.90
C ASP A 335 20.00 1.37 12.76
N ILE A 336 20.53 1.59 11.56
CA ILE A 336 21.93 1.30 11.21
C ILE A 336 22.89 2.22 11.98
N TRP A 337 22.46 3.43 12.34
CA TRP A 337 23.29 4.43 13.00
C TRP A 337 23.45 4.15 14.50
N ASN A 338 22.34 3.93 15.22
CA ASN A 338 22.39 3.59 16.65
C ASN A 338 23.02 2.22 16.89
N ASN A 339 22.87 1.26 15.97
CA ASN A 339 23.57 -0.03 16.07
C ASN A 339 25.09 0.11 15.89
N ARG A 340 25.55 1.00 14.99
CA ARG A 340 26.99 1.31 14.85
C ARG A 340 27.56 2.02 16.08
N HIS A 341 26.82 2.96 16.67
CA HIS A 341 27.26 3.64 17.88
C HIS A 341 27.30 2.71 19.10
N LYS A 342 26.32 1.83 19.29
CA LYS A 342 26.36 0.80 20.34
C LYS A 342 27.52 -0.18 20.14
N ALA A 343 27.79 -0.60 18.90
CA ALA A 343 28.95 -1.44 18.57
C ALA A 343 30.29 -0.72 18.83
N ASN A 344 30.37 0.58 18.56
CA ASN A 344 31.57 1.38 18.83
C ASN A 344 31.73 1.71 20.33
N GLN A 345 30.64 1.91 21.07
CA GLN A 345 30.67 2.06 22.53
C GLN A 345 31.09 0.76 23.23
N GLY A 346 30.61 -0.40 22.78
CA GLY A 346 31.06 -1.71 23.28
C GLY A 346 32.55 -1.98 23.03
N LYS A 347 33.08 -1.55 21.89
CA LYS A 347 34.53 -1.63 21.60
C LYS A 347 35.37 -0.69 22.47
N GLN A 348 34.87 0.51 22.78
CA GLN A 348 35.54 1.43 23.71
C GLN A 348 35.50 0.94 25.16
N GLN A 349 34.46 0.22 25.56
CA GLN A 349 34.35 -0.39 26.89
C GLN A 349 35.33 -1.56 27.08
N PHE A 350 35.49 -2.42 26.05
CA PHE A 350 36.49 -3.50 26.06
C PHE A 350 37.93 -2.97 26.09
N GLN A 351 38.24 -1.87 25.39
CA GLN A 351 39.56 -1.24 25.48
C GLN A 351 39.83 -0.62 26.87
N LYS A 352 38.82 -0.01 27.51
CA LYS A 352 38.96 0.54 28.87
C LYS A 352 39.13 -0.53 29.96
N GLU A 353 38.53 -1.72 29.79
CA GLU A 353 38.71 -2.83 30.73
C GLU A 353 40.05 -3.59 30.52
N GLY A 354 40.54 -3.66 29.28
CA GLY A 354 41.87 -4.21 28.98
C GLY A 354 43.02 -3.36 29.55
N LEU A 355 42.88 -2.03 29.57
CA LEU A 355 43.87 -1.11 30.13
C LEU A 355 43.88 -1.06 31.66
N ARG A 356 42.82 -1.51 32.35
CA ARG A 356 42.76 -1.51 33.83
C ARG A 356 43.37 -2.75 34.49
N LYS A 357 43.71 -3.80 33.73
CA LYS A 357 44.28 -5.06 34.27
C LYS A 357 45.80 -5.17 34.17
N GLY A 358 46.48 -4.13 33.69
CA GLY A 358 47.92 -4.15 33.43
C GLY A 358 48.74 -3.25 34.34
N ASP A 359 48.44 -3.12 35.64
CA ASP A 359 49.36 -2.43 36.55
C ASP A 359 49.09 -2.78 38.03
N THR A 360 49.46 -3.99 38.45
CA THR A 360 49.68 -4.33 39.87
C THR A 360 50.51 -5.61 39.96
N ARG A 361 51.79 -5.53 39.63
CA ARG A 361 52.80 -6.45 40.19
C ARG A 361 53.88 -5.62 40.89
N LYS A 362 53.63 -5.33 42.17
CA LYS A 362 54.69 -5.01 43.13
C LYS A 362 55.48 -6.29 43.38
N GLU A 363 56.73 -6.32 42.94
CA GLU A 363 57.68 -7.36 43.33
C GLU A 363 58.08 -7.16 44.80
N ASN A 364 57.83 -8.19 45.60
CA ASN A 364 58.25 -8.28 46.98
C ASN A 364 59.74 -8.64 47.05
N VAL A 365 60.54 -7.71 47.57
CA VAL A 365 61.91 -7.97 48.03
C VAL A 365 61.84 -8.82 49.31
N ARG A 366 62.51 -9.98 49.30
CA ARG A 366 62.88 -10.72 50.52
C ARG A 366 64.37 -10.51 50.80
N PRO A 367 64.79 -10.31 52.06
CA PRO A 367 66.19 -10.38 52.44
C PRO A 367 66.58 -11.83 52.73
N SER A 368 67.74 -12.27 52.25
CA SER A 368 68.38 -13.49 52.73
C SER A 368 69.78 -13.17 53.25
N THR A 369 70.03 -13.78 54.41
CA THR A 369 71.20 -13.76 55.27
C THR A 369 72.46 -14.33 54.60
N GLY A 370 73.62 -13.99 55.18
CA GLY A 370 74.94 -14.12 54.57
C GLY A 370 75.59 -15.51 54.60
N VAL A 371 76.77 -15.56 53.98
CA VAL A 371 78.06 -15.96 54.58
C VAL A 371 79.12 -14.99 54.05
#